data_AF-A0A2I0AH28-F1
#
_entry.id   AF-A0A2I0AH28-F1
#
_cell.length_a   1.000
_cell.length_b   1.000
_cell.length_c   1.000
_cell.angle_alpha   90.00
_cell.angle_beta   90.00
_cell.angle_gamma   90.00
#
_symmetry.space_group_name_H-M   'P 1'
#
loop_
_entity.id
_entity.type
_entity.pdbx_description
1 polymer ?
#
loop_
_entity_poly.entity_id
_entity_poly.type
_entity_poly.pdbx_seq_one_letter_code
_entity_poly.pdbx_strand_id
1 'polypeptide(L)'
;MPLHPQGSDRSEDSIRQRVDELRKEVKDMLLNGDEITNLKVKIELIGAIERLGVDYHFEEEIEGLLKRIYDHGLIDADDLYSVSLQFRLLRQHGYNITSGNIITQLMT
;
A
#
# COMPACT_ATOMS: atom_id res chain seq x y z
N MET A 1 6.83 -12.63 -50.76
CA MET A 1 6.38 -13.34 -49.55
C MET A 1 6.81 -12.51 -48.35
N PRO A 2 5.90 -11.86 -47.61
CA PRO A 2 6.29 -11.12 -46.41
C PRO A 2 6.47 -12.08 -45.24
N LEU A 3 7.59 -11.96 -44.53
CA LEU A 3 7.86 -12.67 -43.29
C LEU A 3 6.97 -12.06 -42.19
N HIS A 4 6.04 -12.85 -41.65
CA HIS A 4 5.30 -12.48 -40.44
C HIS A 4 6.13 -12.92 -39.23
N PRO A 5 6.62 -12.00 -38.37
CA PRO A 5 7.36 -12.38 -37.18
C PRO A 5 6.38 -12.81 -36.08
N GLN A 6 6.17 -14.12 -35.92
CA GLN A 6 5.26 -14.70 -34.91
C GLN A 6 5.96 -15.05 -33.58
N GLY A 7 7.08 -14.37 -33.27
CA GLY A 7 7.91 -14.65 -32.08
C GLY A 7 7.78 -13.65 -30.93
N SER A 8 7.21 -12.46 -31.15
CA SER A 8 7.12 -11.37 -30.16
C SER A 8 5.92 -11.53 -29.23
N ASP A 9 4.80 -11.98 -29.78
CA ASP A 9 3.45 -11.90 -29.18
C ASP A 9 3.31 -12.79 -27.93
N ARG A 10 3.86 -14.02 -27.96
CA ARG A 10 3.78 -14.97 -26.83
C ARG A 10 4.50 -14.51 -25.58
N SER A 11 5.57 -13.73 -25.72
CA SER A 11 6.33 -13.23 -24.57
C SER A 11 5.63 -12.06 -23.90
N GLU A 12 4.97 -11.20 -24.70
CA GLU A 12 4.20 -10.07 -24.19
C GLU A 12 2.95 -10.53 -23.43
N ASP A 13 2.23 -11.53 -23.95
CA ASP A 13 1.08 -12.12 -23.27
C ASP A 13 1.45 -12.76 -21.92
N SER A 14 2.59 -13.46 -21.87
CA SER A 14 3.12 -14.04 -20.63
C SER A 14 3.46 -12.97 -19.59
N ILE A 15 4.06 -11.85 -20.01
CA ILE A 15 4.37 -10.72 -19.13
C ILE A 15 3.08 -10.08 -18.61
N ARG A 16 2.09 -9.85 -19.48
CA ARG A 16 0.79 -9.28 -19.08
C ARG A 16 0.08 -10.16 -18.05
N GLN A 17 0.04 -11.46 -18.31
CA GLN A 17 -0.53 -12.42 -17.36
C GLN A 17 0.18 -12.34 -16.00
N ARG A 18 1.51 -12.28 -16.00
CA ARG A 18 2.27 -12.19 -14.74
C ARG A 18 2.01 -10.88 -13.99
N VAL A 19 1.85 -9.77 -14.70
CA VAL A 19 1.49 -8.47 -14.11
C VAL A 19 0.11 -8.54 -13.46
N ASP A 20 -0.88 -9.14 -14.12
CA ASP A 20 -2.24 -9.27 -13.58
C ASP A 20 -2.28 -10.18 -12.35
N GLU A 21 -1.51 -11.28 -12.36
CA GLU A 21 -1.35 -12.17 -11.20
C GLU A 21 -0.76 -11.42 -10.01
N LEU A 22 0.34 -10.68 -10.21
CA LEU A 22 1.00 -9.92 -9.16
C LEU A 22 0.11 -8.78 -8.64
N ARG A 23 -0.62 -8.08 -9.52
CA ARG A 23 -1.57 -7.06 -9.09
C ARG A 23 -2.63 -7.67 -8.17
N LYS A 24 -3.17 -8.83 -8.53
CA LYS A 24 -4.17 -9.51 -7.72
C LYS A 24 -3.59 -9.93 -6.35
N GLU A 25 -2.38 -10.46 -6.32
CA GLU A 25 -1.71 -10.84 -5.08
C GLU A 25 -1.53 -9.65 -4.14
N VAL A 26 -1.05 -8.51 -4.66
CA VAL A 26 -0.91 -7.27 -3.85
C VAL A 26 -2.26 -6.78 -3.33
N LYS A 27 -3.31 -6.82 -4.17
CA LYS A 27 -4.67 -6.46 -3.76
C LYS A 27 -5.19 -7.37 -2.64
N ASP A 28 -4.96 -8.68 -2.75
CA ASP A 28 -5.33 -9.64 -1.71
C ASP A 28 -4.56 -9.39 -0.40
N MET A 29 -3.29 -8.99 -0.46
CA MET A 29 -2.51 -8.61 0.73
C MET A 29 -3.05 -7.34 1.41
N LEU A 30 -3.57 -6.38 0.65
CA LEU A 30 -4.19 -5.16 1.19
C LEU A 30 -5.55 -5.46 1.86
N LEU A 31 -6.34 -6.37 1.27
CA LEU A 31 -7.71 -6.66 1.71
C LEU A 31 -7.79 -7.70 2.83
N ASN A 32 -6.91 -8.70 2.85
CA ASN A 32 -7.02 -9.82 3.79
C ASN A 32 -6.43 -9.52 5.17
N GLY A 33 -7.04 -10.05 6.24
CA GLY A 33 -6.54 -9.95 7.62
C GLY A 33 -6.83 -8.61 8.30
N ASP A 34 -7.64 -8.65 9.36
CA ASP A 34 -8.12 -7.45 10.08
C ASP A 34 -7.44 -7.18 11.42
N GLU A 35 -6.53 -8.06 11.85
CA GLU A 35 -5.78 -7.92 13.10
C GLU A 35 -4.79 -6.74 13.06
N ILE A 36 -4.47 -6.19 14.23
CA ILE A 36 -3.55 -5.03 14.38
C ILE A 36 -2.17 -5.32 13.77
N THR A 37 -1.63 -6.53 13.99
CA THR A 37 -0.37 -6.97 13.38
C THR A 37 -0.43 -6.91 11.85
N ASN A 38 -1.59 -7.25 11.26
CA ASN A 38 -1.79 -7.14 9.82
C ASN A 38 -1.87 -5.68 9.36
N LEU A 39 -2.42 -4.77 10.17
CA LEU A 39 -2.45 -3.33 9.82
C LEU A 39 -1.05 -2.73 9.72
N LYS A 40 -0.10 -3.11 10.60
CA LYS A 40 1.31 -2.66 10.51
C LYS A 40 1.93 -3.06 9.18
N VAL A 41 1.82 -4.35 8.83
CA VAL A 41 2.35 -4.89 7.57
C VAL A 41 1.70 -4.20 6.36
N LYS A 42 0.40 -3.92 6.41
CA LYS A 42 -0.30 -3.24 5.31
C LYS A 42 0.16 -1.79 5.15
N ILE A 43 0.46 -1.07 6.23
CA ILE A 43 1.02 0.29 6.14
C ILE A 43 2.42 0.28 5.51
N GLU A 44 3.26 -0.69 5.85
CA GLU A 44 4.55 -0.88 5.18
C GLU A 44 4.37 -1.21 3.70
N LEU A 45 3.40 -2.06 3.37
CA LEU A 45 3.05 -2.39 1.99
C LEU A 45 2.59 -1.15 1.21
N ILE A 46 1.72 -0.31 1.77
CA ILE A 46 1.33 0.97 1.15
C ILE A 46 2.58 1.82 0.90
N GLY A 47 3.44 1.98 1.90
CA GLY A 47 4.67 2.75 1.77
C GLY A 47 5.60 2.22 0.66
N ALA A 48 5.66 0.90 0.47
CA ALA A 48 6.41 0.28 -0.61
C ALA A 48 5.75 0.52 -1.98
N ILE A 49 4.42 0.37 -2.09
CA ILE A 49 3.65 0.59 -3.32
C ILE A 49 3.82 2.04 -3.82
N GLU A 50 3.66 3.03 -2.94
CA GLU A 50 3.86 4.45 -3.28
C GLU A 50 5.30 4.73 -3.73
N ARG A 51 6.29 4.14 -3.04
CA ARG A 51 7.70 4.33 -3.38
C ARG A 51 8.04 3.71 -4.75
N LEU A 52 7.34 2.67 -5.15
CA LEU A 52 7.46 2.05 -6.47
C LEU A 52 6.69 2.82 -7.56
N GLY A 53 5.83 3.77 -7.20
CA GLY A 53 5.02 4.56 -8.14
C GLY A 53 3.95 3.74 -8.86
N VAL A 54 3.42 2.72 -8.17
CA VAL A 54 2.38 1.80 -8.71
C VAL A 54 1.08 1.84 -7.91
N ASP A 55 0.95 2.84 -7.04
CA ASP A 55 -0.21 3.14 -6.19
C ASP A 55 -1.49 3.43 -6.98
N TYR A 56 -1.37 3.97 -8.19
CA TYR A 56 -2.49 4.23 -9.10
C TYR A 56 -3.30 2.96 -9.50
N HIS A 57 -2.80 1.76 -9.18
CA HIS A 57 -3.54 0.50 -9.35
C HIS A 57 -4.38 0.09 -8.14
N PHE A 58 -4.19 0.75 -7.00
CA PHE A 58 -4.71 0.34 -5.70
C PHE A 58 -5.31 1.51 -4.91
N GLU A 59 -5.69 2.60 -5.58
CA GLU A 59 -6.14 3.84 -4.93
C GLU A 59 -7.31 3.59 -3.95
N GLU A 60 -8.29 2.78 -4.36
CA GLU A 60 -9.46 2.46 -3.53
C GLU A 60 -9.08 1.65 -2.28
N GLU A 61 -8.20 0.66 -2.43
CA GLU A 61 -7.74 -0.19 -1.34
C GLU A 61 -6.89 0.60 -0.34
N ILE A 62 -5.99 1.45 -0.85
CA ILE A 62 -5.13 2.32 -0.03
C ILE A 62 -6.00 3.29 0.76
N GLU A 63 -6.90 4.01 0.10
CA GLU A 63 -7.76 5.00 0.74
C GLU A 63 -8.69 4.35 1.78
N GLY A 64 -9.28 3.19 1.47
CA GLY A 64 -10.11 2.45 2.40
C GLY A 64 -9.36 2.04 3.68
N LEU A 65 -8.10 1.62 3.54
CA LEU A 65 -7.27 1.23 4.67
C LEU A 65 -6.81 2.44 5.49
N LEU A 66 -6.36 3.52 4.85
CA LEU A 66 -5.96 4.76 5.53
C LEU A 66 -7.13 5.37 6.30
N LYS A 67 -8.33 5.38 5.70
CA LYS A 67 -9.56 5.83 6.37
C LYS A 67 -9.83 5.02 7.63
N ARG A 68 -9.72 3.70 7.55
CA ARG A 68 -9.95 2.82 8.70
C ARG A 68 -8.97 3.12 9.83
N ILE A 69 -7.69 3.33 9.53
CA ILE A 69 -6.67 3.68 10.52
C ILE A 69 -6.95 5.06 11.13
N TYR A 70 -7.36 6.03 10.32
CA TYR A 70 -7.72 7.35 10.82
C TYR A 70 -8.93 7.30 11.76
N ASP A 71 -9.99 6.57 11.37
CA ASP A 71 -11.25 6.51 12.12
C ASP A 71 -11.15 5.70 13.43
N HIS A 72 -10.35 4.62 13.45
CA HIS A 72 -10.27 3.71 14.59
C HIS A 72 -9.09 4.00 15.53
N GLY A 73 -8.34 5.06 15.25
CA GLY A 73 -7.13 5.43 15.97
C GLY A 73 -5.88 4.86 15.30
N LEU A 74 -4.81 5.64 15.40
CA LEU A 74 -3.49 5.29 14.86
C LEU A 74 -3.03 3.93 15.38
N ILE A 75 -2.32 3.20 14.54
CA ILE A 75 -1.77 1.91 14.94
C ILE A 75 -0.75 2.18 16.04
N ASP A 76 -0.91 1.46 17.15
CA ASP A 76 0.02 1.51 18.27
C ASP A 76 1.40 1.02 17.81
N ALA A 77 2.39 1.90 17.90
CA ALA A 77 3.69 1.72 17.27
C ALA A 77 4.80 2.16 18.23
N ASP A 78 5.67 1.21 18.55
CA ASP A 78 6.70 1.37 19.57
C ASP A 78 8.01 1.95 19.00
N ASP A 79 8.05 2.20 17.69
CA ASP A 79 9.23 2.64 16.96
C ASP A 79 8.96 3.88 16.09
N LEU A 80 9.97 4.74 15.99
CA LEU A 80 9.90 5.99 15.25
C LEU A 80 9.59 5.78 13.77
N TYR A 81 10.04 4.69 13.18
CA TYR A 81 9.83 4.42 11.76
C TYR A 81 8.36 4.18 11.47
N SER A 82 7.72 3.26 12.20
CA SER A 82 6.29 2.95 12.09
C SER A 82 5.41 4.17 12.33
N VAL A 83 5.73 4.95 13.36
CA VAL A 83 5.01 6.19 13.70
C VAL A 83 5.15 7.23 12.59
N SER A 84 6.36 7.45 12.10
CA SER A 84 6.64 8.42 11.02
C SER A 84 5.98 8.02 9.71
N LEU A 85 5.97 6.72 9.41
CA LEU A 85 5.36 6.17 8.20
C LEU A 85 3.85 6.42 8.20
N GLN A 86 3.15 6.07 9.28
CA GLN A 86 1.71 6.33 9.40
C GLN A 86 1.39 7.81 9.28
N PHE A 87 2.14 8.67 9.99
CA PHE A 87 1.95 10.12 9.90
C PHE A 87 2.11 10.63 8.46
N ARG A 88 3.18 10.21 7.79
CA ARG A 88 3.49 10.61 6.41
C ARG A 88 2.34 10.20 5.47
N LEU A 89 1.92 8.93 5.52
CA LEU A 89 0.87 8.41 4.65
C LEU A 89 -0.46 9.14 4.87
N LEU A 90 -0.91 9.26 6.13
CA LEU A 90 -2.16 9.97 6.43
C LEU A 90 -2.13 11.42 5.93
N ARG A 91 -1.03 12.15 6.16
CA ARG A 91 -0.89 13.54 5.69
C ARG A 91 -0.88 13.64 4.16
N GLN A 92 -0.21 12.72 3.48
CA GLN A 92 -0.13 12.72 2.01
C GLN A 92 -1.49 12.51 1.36
N HIS A 93 -2.35 11.67 1.96
CA HIS A 93 -3.71 11.40 1.50
C HIS A 93 -4.75 12.40 2.04
N GLY A 94 -4.30 13.51 2.65
CA GLY A 94 -5.18 14.62 3.04
C GLY A 94 -5.86 14.47 4.40
N TYR A 95 -5.51 13.45 5.19
CA TYR A 95 -6.02 13.30 6.54
C TYR A 95 -5.43 14.35 7.48
N ASN A 96 -6.31 15.00 8.25
CA ASN A 96 -5.89 15.99 9.22
C ASN A 96 -5.39 15.31 10.50
N ILE A 97 -4.11 14.98 10.51
CA ILE A 97 -3.36 14.52 11.68
C ILE A 97 -2.36 15.59 12.11
N THR A 98 -2.25 15.82 13.43
CA THR A 98 -1.29 16.76 14.00
C THR A 98 -0.07 16.02 14.53
N SER A 99 1.07 16.70 14.60
CA SER A 99 2.27 16.17 15.27
C SER A 99 2.01 15.84 16.74
N GLY A 100 1.08 16.56 17.40
CA GLY A 100 0.64 16.23 18.76
C GLY A 100 -0.01 14.85 18.89
N ASN A 101 -0.79 14.41 17.89
CA ASN A 101 -1.40 13.07 17.89
C ASN A 101 -0.38 11.93 17.80
N ILE A 102 0.80 12.23 17.25
CA ILE A 102 1.86 11.27 16.96
C ILE A 102 2.92 11.28 18.06
N ILE A 103 3.32 12.46 18.55
CA ILE A 103 4.30 12.61 19.62
C ILE A 103 3.82 11.94 20.91
N THR A 104 2.50 11.88 21.16
CA THR A 104 1.94 11.14 22.28
C THR A 104 2.21 9.65 22.21
N GLN A 105 2.30 9.03 21.02
CA GLN A 105 2.63 7.60 20.88
C GLN A 105 4.10 7.29 21.18
N LEU A 106 5.01 8.25 20.98
CA LEU A 106 6.45 8.06 21.23
C LEU A 106 6.86 8.33 22.69
N MET A 107 5.96 8.85 23.52
CA MET A 107 6.23 9.33 24.88
C MET A 107 5.51 8.54 25.98
N THR A 108 4.72 7.52 25.62
CA THR A 108 4.06 6.54 26.51
C THR A 108 4.69 5.17 26.35
#